data_AF-A0A7R6Z221-F1
#
_entry.id   AF-A0A7R6Z221-F1
#
_cell.length_a   1.000
_cell.length_b   1.000
_cell.length_c   1.000
_cell.angle_alpha   90.00
_cell.angle_beta   90.00
_cell.angle_gamma   90.00
#
_symmetry.space_group_name_H-M   'P 1'
#
loop_
_entity.id
_entity.type
_entity.pdbx_description
1 polymer ?
#
loop_
_entity_poly.entity_id
_entity_poly.type
_entity_poly.pdbx_seq_one_letter_code
_entity_poly.pdbx_strand_id
1 'polypeptide(L)'
;MADGACVEAIIARLALRFETGVDAAELADVALEMSSAELRKRDRLERIADLLRHRSDIFATLRQTAAAVRHERDEWETDAAVVRRLAAGFDAAATISQAASVQLSSLGDEEKLSAATDEIAAWLEGQGFTGTDRDILDIGCGIGRFERALSHAAHRIVGIDISPEMISVARRRCAGLRNVDLRPTSGLDLADFSNASFDCVLAVDSFPYLVLAGLAERYFEEISRVLKPSGRAALLNYSYRGSPALDRADVHRLAEAHGMQVMVDGEKPFLLWDGNAFLLTASDGTLRPKDCSGVKQARAQSEGGLDGARRQDRHHLCRQGKGSDAGAMTIWAEDKVEETRKLHTEQCRLVGNRINSDQYHAADRLSQD
;
A
#
# COMPACT_ATOMS: atom_id res chain seq x y z
N MET A 1 16.73 14.57 -12.95
CA MET A 1 17.23 15.81 -12.29
C MET A 1 16.11 16.72 -11.75
N ALA A 2 14.83 16.55 -12.15
CA ALA A 2 13.73 17.46 -11.81
C ALA A 2 12.98 17.18 -10.48
N ASP A 3 13.09 15.99 -9.88
CA ASP A 3 12.04 15.50 -8.93
C ASP A 3 12.33 15.66 -7.43
N GLY A 4 13.26 16.52 -7.00
CA GLY A 4 13.51 16.73 -5.56
C GLY A 4 14.04 15.51 -4.78
N ALA A 5 14.24 14.35 -5.42
CA ALA A 5 14.72 13.12 -4.79
C ALA A 5 16.11 13.28 -4.13
N CYS A 6 16.39 12.60 -3.03
CA CYS A 6 17.72 12.60 -2.43
C CYS A 6 18.77 11.98 -3.37
N VAL A 7 20.06 12.28 -3.11
CA VAL A 7 21.18 11.77 -3.92
C VAL A 7 21.20 10.24 -3.92
N GLU A 8 20.92 9.64 -2.77
CA GLU A 8 20.92 8.20 -2.58
C GLU A 8 19.79 7.51 -3.37
N ALA A 9 18.58 8.09 -3.40
CA ALA A 9 17.50 7.58 -4.22
C ALA A 9 17.84 7.65 -5.71
N ILE A 10 18.59 8.67 -6.15
CA ILE A 10 19.11 8.70 -7.52
C ILE A 10 20.09 7.55 -7.74
N ILE A 11 21.10 7.40 -6.88
CA ILE A 11 22.11 6.33 -7.00
C ILE A 11 21.44 4.96 -7.06
N ALA A 12 20.46 4.69 -6.20
CA ALA A 12 19.69 3.43 -6.22
C ALA A 12 18.96 3.24 -7.55
N ARG A 13 18.30 4.27 -8.08
CA ARG A 13 17.62 4.20 -9.39
C ARG A 13 18.61 4.01 -10.55
N LEU A 14 19.77 4.64 -10.50
CA LEU A 14 20.82 4.45 -11.51
C LEU A 14 21.32 3.01 -11.48
N ALA A 15 21.55 2.44 -10.29
CA ALA A 15 21.96 1.04 -10.13
C ALA A 15 20.97 0.05 -10.77
N LEU A 16 19.66 0.35 -10.72
CA LEU A 16 18.61 -0.49 -11.32
C LEU A 16 18.42 -0.27 -12.83
N ARG A 17 18.77 0.91 -13.36
CA ARG A 17 18.55 1.25 -14.78
C ARG A 17 19.75 0.93 -15.68
N PHE A 18 20.96 0.98 -15.14
CA PHE A 18 22.16 0.61 -15.89
C PHE A 18 22.35 -0.91 -15.86
N GLU A 19 21.80 -1.60 -16.86
CA GLU A 19 22.12 -3.01 -17.15
C GLU A 19 23.50 -3.16 -17.82
N THR A 20 24.02 -2.09 -18.43
CA THR A 20 25.21 -2.13 -19.29
C THR A 20 26.47 -1.74 -18.53
N GLY A 21 27.46 -2.65 -18.43
CA GLY A 21 28.93 -2.47 -18.41
C GLY A 21 29.62 -1.46 -17.48
N VAL A 22 28.92 -0.44 -16.99
CA VAL A 22 29.43 0.73 -16.28
C VAL A 22 29.30 0.44 -14.79
N ASP A 23 30.44 0.36 -14.13
CA ASP A 23 30.49 0.21 -12.68
C ASP A 23 30.30 1.55 -11.96
N ALA A 24 30.18 1.51 -10.63
CA ALA A 24 29.97 2.72 -9.84
C ALA A 24 31.13 3.72 -10.01
N ALA A 25 32.37 3.24 -10.17
CA ALA A 25 33.54 4.10 -10.30
C ALA A 25 33.56 4.82 -11.66
N GLU A 26 33.27 4.12 -12.74
CA GLU A 26 33.17 4.71 -14.08
C GLU A 26 32.05 5.78 -14.14
N LEU A 27 30.89 5.50 -13.52
CA LEU A 27 29.82 6.50 -13.46
C LEU A 27 30.19 7.71 -12.58
N ALA A 28 31.02 7.52 -11.56
CA ALA A 28 31.53 8.62 -10.76
C ALA A 28 32.46 9.54 -11.56
N ASP A 29 33.28 8.98 -12.45
CA ASP A 29 34.12 9.75 -13.36
C ASP A 29 33.27 10.55 -14.35
N VAL A 30 32.27 9.90 -14.97
CA VAL A 30 31.30 10.59 -15.84
C VAL A 30 30.60 11.73 -15.10
N ALA A 31 30.13 11.51 -13.86
CA ALA A 31 29.46 12.54 -13.08
C ALA A 31 30.35 13.76 -12.77
N LEU A 32 31.66 13.58 -12.57
CA LEU A 32 32.61 14.69 -12.40
C LEU A 32 32.95 15.40 -13.73
N GLU A 33 32.98 14.66 -14.84
CA GLU A 33 33.21 15.21 -16.18
C GLU A 33 32.02 16.04 -16.69
N MET A 34 30.81 15.77 -16.19
CA MET A 34 29.60 16.52 -16.55
C MET A 34 29.70 17.99 -16.10
N SER A 35 29.96 18.87 -17.07
CA SER A 35 29.91 20.32 -16.85
C SER A 35 28.46 20.79 -16.68
N SER A 36 28.14 21.33 -15.50
CA SER A 36 26.93 22.11 -15.28
C SER A 36 27.27 23.58 -15.00
N ALA A 37 26.59 24.49 -15.70
CA ALA A 37 26.69 25.93 -15.45
C ALA A 37 26.01 26.35 -14.13
N GLU A 38 25.17 25.49 -13.54
CA GLU A 38 24.49 25.75 -12.29
C GLU A 38 25.25 25.13 -11.10
N LEU A 39 25.70 25.97 -10.16
CA LEU A 39 26.41 25.55 -8.93
C LEU A 39 25.69 24.41 -8.19
N ARG A 40 24.37 24.53 -7.96
CA ARG A 40 23.59 23.49 -7.26
C ARG A 40 23.59 22.13 -7.96
N LYS A 41 23.64 22.11 -9.29
CA LYS A 41 23.69 20.86 -10.06
C LYS A 41 25.10 20.27 -10.00
N ARG A 42 26.14 21.11 -10.05
CA ARG A 42 27.53 20.70 -9.85
C ARG A 42 27.74 20.07 -8.47
N ASP A 43 27.34 20.74 -7.39
CA ASP A 43 27.48 20.22 -6.01
C ASP A 43 26.78 18.85 -5.85
N ARG A 44 25.62 18.68 -6.50
CA ARG A 44 24.88 17.41 -6.47
C ARG A 44 25.58 16.30 -7.25
N LEU A 45 26.17 16.61 -8.41
CA LEU A 45 26.95 15.67 -9.21
C LEU A 45 28.23 15.25 -8.48
N GLU A 46 28.92 16.18 -7.83
CA GLU A 46 30.08 15.90 -6.97
C GLU A 46 29.72 14.96 -5.84
N ARG A 47 28.61 15.21 -5.12
CA ARG A 47 28.12 14.30 -4.07
C ARG A 47 27.76 12.90 -4.60
N ILE A 48 27.20 12.80 -5.80
CA ILE A 48 26.94 11.51 -6.45
C ILE A 48 28.26 10.79 -6.72
N ALA A 49 29.23 11.47 -7.33
CA ALA A 49 30.52 10.90 -7.67
C ALA A 49 31.28 10.44 -6.41
N ASP A 50 31.29 11.24 -5.35
CA ASP A 50 31.93 10.89 -4.09
C ASP A 50 31.34 9.61 -3.49
N LEU A 51 30.01 9.50 -3.41
CA LEU A 51 29.37 8.30 -2.88
C LEU A 51 29.69 7.05 -3.70
N LEU A 52 29.72 7.18 -5.03
CA LEU A 52 30.03 6.08 -5.93
C LEU A 52 31.49 5.63 -5.83
N ARG A 53 32.46 6.54 -5.71
CA ARG A 53 33.89 6.21 -5.54
C ARG A 53 34.18 5.45 -4.25
N HIS A 54 33.53 5.83 -3.15
CA HIS A 54 33.79 5.23 -1.84
C HIS A 54 33.14 3.85 -1.67
N ARG A 55 32.24 3.46 -2.57
CA ARG A 55 31.46 2.22 -2.50
C ARG A 55 31.41 1.56 -3.87
N SER A 56 32.56 1.13 -4.39
CA SER A 56 32.68 0.57 -5.75
C SER A 56 31.81 -0.68 -5.99
N ASP A 57 31.46 -1.43 -4.95
CA ASP A 57 30.59 -2.61 -5.00
C ASP A 57 29.09 -2.29 -4.90
N ILE A 58 28.71 -1.03 -4.65
CA ILE A 58 27.35 -0.66 -4.30
C ILE A 58 26.33 -1.08 -5.36
N PHE A 59 26.66 -0.91 -6.64
CA PHE A 59 25.77 -1.28 -7.72
C PHE A 59 25.53 -2.79 -7.78
N ALA A 60 26.54 -3.61 -7.52
CA ALA A 60 26.38 -5.05 -7.47
C ALA A 60 25.45 -5.47 -6.33
N THR A 61 25.68 -4.94 -5.13
CA THR A 61 24.84 -5.20 -3.95
C THR A 61 23.40 -4.76 -4.17
N LEU A 62 23.17 -3.56 -4.71
CA LEU A 62 21.82 -3.04 -4.95
C LEU A 62 21.09 -3.84 -6.03
N ARG A 63 21.76 -4.20 -7.13
CA ARG A 63 21.16 -5.03 -8.18
C ARG A 63 20.81 -6.42 -7.65
N GLN A 64 21.72 -7.06 -6.92
CA GLN A 64 21.47 -8.37 -6.33
C GLN A 64 20.29 -8.33 -5.33
N THR A 65 20.28 -7.32 -4.45
CA THR A 65 19.21 -7.15 -3.46
C THR A 65 17.86 -6.91 -4.14
N ALA A 66 17.80 -6.01 -5.12
CA ALA A 66 16.56 -5.71 -5.84
C ALA A 66 16.07 -6.87 -6.70
N ALA A 67 16.98 -7.61 -7.34
CA ALA A 67 16.63 -8.78 -8.15
C ALA A 67 16.10 -9.96 -7.30
N ALA A 68 16.37 -9.98 -5.99
CA ALA A 68 15.88 -11.02 -5.10
C ALA A 68 14.35 -10.96 -4.92
N VAL A 69 13.73 -9.78 -5.08
CA VAL A 69 12.28 -9.59 -4.93
C VAL A 69 11.66 -9.29 -6.28
N ARG A 70 10.79 -10.19 -6.76
CA ARG A 70 10.06 -10.00 -8.03
C ARG A 70 8.81 -9.14 -7.82
N HIS A 71 8.79 -7.99 -8.48
CA HIS A 71 7.73 -6.97 -8.39
C HIS A 71 6.62 -7.13 -9.43
N GLU A 72 6.59 -8.27 -10.11
CA GLU A 72 5.61 -8.63 -11.12
C GLU A 72 4.76 -9.82 -10.66
N ARG A 73 3.53 -9.87 -11.15
CA ARG A 73 2.58 -10.94 -10.91
C ARG A 73 2.18 -11.56 -12.25
N ASP A 74 2.29 -12.88 -12.33
CA ASP A 74 1.78 -13.62 -13.48
C ASP A 74 0.25 -13.82 -13.35
N GLU A 75 -0.48 -13.85 -14.47
CA GLU A 75 -1.95 -13.98 -14.48
C GLU A 75 -2.47 -15.24 -13.76
N TRP A 76 -1.68 -16.32 -13.74
CA TRP A 76 -2.03 -17.59 -13.10
C TRP A 76 -1.66 -17.65 -11.60
N GLU A 77 -0.92 -16.67 -11.07
CA GLU A 77 -0.54 -16.70 -9.65
C GLU A 77 -1.74 -16.41 -8.76
N THR A 78 -2.04 -17.36 -7.86
CA THR A 78 -2.92 -17.11 -6.72
C THR A 78 -2.26 -16.13 -5.74
N ASP A 79 -3.05 -15.36 -4.98
CA ASP A 79 -2.54 -14.41 -3.98
C ASP A 79 -1.56 -15.09 -3.00
N ALA A 80 -1.89 -16.30 -2.51
CA ALA A 80 -1.02 -17.07 -1.63
C ALA A 80 0.30 -17.54 -2.28
N ALA A 81 0.33 -17.73 -3.60
CA ALA A 81 1.57 -18.03 -4.31
C ALA A 81 2.47 -16.79 -4.41
N VAL A 82 1.87 -15.63 -4.69
CA VAL A 82 2.58 -14.34 -4.68
C VAL A 82 3.19 -14.09 -3.30
N VAL A 83 2.41 -14.24 -2.22
CA VAL A 83 2.90 -14.05 -0.84
C VAL A 83 4.06 -14.99 -0.51
N ARG A 84 3.96 -16.28 -0.82
CA ARG A 84 5.08 -17.23 -0.58
C ARG A 84 6.35 -16.87 -1.36
N ARG A 85 6.19 -16.43 -2.62
CA ARG A 85 7.32 -16.00 -3.45
C ARG A 85 7.96 -14.73 -2.90
N LEU A 86 7.17 -13.76 -2.45
CA LEU A 86 7.66 -12.55 -1.81
C LEU A 86 8.42 -12.87 -0.53
N ALA A 87 7.90 -13.75 0.33
CA ALA A 87 8.59 -14.18 1.53
C ALA A 87 9.98 -14.75 1.22
N ALA A 88 10.08 -15.66 0.25
CA ALA A 88 11.37 -16.23 -0.19
C ALA A 88 12.30 -15.17 -0.80
N GLY A 89 11.76 -14.21 -1.55
CA GLY A 89 12.53 -13.10 -2.11
C GLY A 89 13.11 -12.18 -1.05
N PHE A 90 12.32 -11.87 -0.01
CA PHE A 90 12.78 -11.07 1.12
C PHE A 90 13.78 -11.80 2.01
N ASP A 91 13.65 -13.11 2.20
CA ASP A 91 14.67 -13.92 2.86
C ASP A 91 16.03 -13.80 2.13
N ALA A 92 16.01 -13.90 0.80
CA ALA A 92 17.20 -13.74 -0.02
C ALA A 92 17.75 -12.29 0.02
N ALA A 93 16.89 -11.28 -0.07
CA ALA A 93 17.28 -9.87 -0.02
C ALA A 93 17.95 -9.51 1.33
N ALA A 94 17.38 -9.95 2.45
CA ALA A 94 17.92 -9.71 3.78
C ALA A 94 19.29 -10.37 3.99
N THR A 95 19.54 -11.51 3.35
CA THR A 95 20.83 -12.20 3.35
C THR A 95 21.90 -11.41 2.60
N ILE A 96 21.53 -10.72 1.52
CA ILE A 96 22.45 -9.88 0.72
C ILE A 96 22.76 -8.58 1.46
N SER A 97 21.71 -7.86 1.87
CA SER A 97 21.85 -6.60 2.60
C SER A 97 20.59 -6.31 3.40
N GLN A 98 20.70 -6.36 4.73
CA GLN A 98 19.58 -6.02 5.61
C GLN A 98 19.06 -4.61 5.32
N ALA A 99 19.93 -3.60 5.32
CA ALA A 99 19.49 -2.22 5.11
C ALA A 99 18.89 -1.98 3.71
N ALA A 100 19.51 -2.51 2.65
CA ALA A 100 18.99 -2.32 1.30
C ALA A 100 17.72 -3.15 1.03
N SER A 101 17.49 -4.24 1.77
CA SER A 101 16.30 -5.09 1.61
C SER A 101 14.98 -4.42 2.02
N VAL A 102 15.04 -3.42 2.91
CA VAL A 102 13.86 -2.66 3.37
C VAL A 102 13.85 -1.21 2.90
N GLN A 103 14.99 -0.71 2.42
CA GLN A 103 15.09 0.60 1.80
C GLN A 103 16.31 0.62 0.88
N LEU A 104 16.10 0.41 -0.42
CA LEU A 104 17.20 0.36 -1.39
C LEU A 104 18.01 1.67 -1.43
N SER A 105 17.37 2.82 -1.17
CA SER A 105 18.02 4.13 -1.07
C SER A 105 18.87 4.32 0.20
N SER A 106 18.90 3.36 1.14
CA SER A 106 19.91 3.34 2.20
C SER A 106 21.30 3.04 1.65
N LEU A 107 21.40 2.50 0.43
CA LEU A 107 22.66 2.03 -0.15
C LEU A 107 23.33 0.92 0.71
N GLY A 108 22.52 0.15 1.43
CA GLY A 108 23.00 -0.88 2.36
C GLY A 108 23.71 -0.31 3.59
N ASP A 109 23.57 0.99 3.84
CA ASP A 109 24.19 1.70 4.96
C ASP A 109 23.20 1.83 6.13
N GLU A 110 23.61 1.31 7.30
CA GLU A 110 22.76 1.27 8.49
C GLU A 110 22.53 2.67 9.09
N GLU A 111 23.51 3.58 9.01
CA GLU A 111 23.35 4.95 9.53
C GLU A 111 22.35 5.73 8.68
N LYS A 112 22.41 5.58 7.36
CA LYS A 112 21.44 6.19 6.44
C LYS A 112 20.04 5.63 6.64
N LEU A 113 19.93 4.32 6.81
CA LEU A 113 18.65 3.69 7.14
C LEU A 113 18.10 4.23 8.46
N SER A 114 18.94 4.35 9.50
CA SER A 114 18.53 4.90 10.79
C SER A 114 18.03 6.34 10.63
N ALA A 115 18.76 7.20 9.92
CA ALA A 115 18.36 8.58 9.71
C ALA A 115 16.99 8.71 9.00
N ALA A 116 16.75 7.91 7.95
CA ALA A 116 15.44 7.88 7.29
C ALA A 116 14.34 7.32 8.21
N THR A 117 14.66 6.33 9.05
CA THR A 117 13.74 5.76 10.04
C THR A 117 13.36 6.80 11.09
N ASP A 118 14.33 7.57 11.59
CA ASP A 118 14.13 8.62 12.59
C ASP A 118 13.29 9.77 12.02
N GLU A 119 13.48 10.16 10.75
CA GLU A 119 12.64 11.14 10.06
C GLU A 119 11.18 10.69 10.00
N ILE A 120 10.95 9.44 9.60
CA ILE A 120 9.60 8.87 9.52
C ILE A 120 8.98 8.73 10.92
N ALA A 121 9.75 8.29 11.91
CA ALA A 121 9.31 8.17 13.30
C ALA A 121 8.89 9.53 13.88
N ALA A 122 9.70 10.57 13.67
CA ALA A 122 9.38 11.94 14.09
C ALA A 122 8.12 12.47 13.39
N TRP A 123 7.92 12.15 12.11
CA TRP A 123 6.69 12.50 11.41
C TRP A 123 5.48 11.78 12.03
N LEU A 124 5.57 10.48 12.31
CA LEU A 124 4.51 9.71 12.97
C LEU A 124 4.17 10.29 14.35
N GLU A 125 5.18 10.65 15.15
CA GLU A 125 5.00 11.33 16.43
C GLU A 125 4.30 12.68 16.27
N GLY A 126 4.73 13.50 15.31
CA GLY A 126 4.13 14.80 15.00
C GLY A 126 2.68 14.70 14.50
N GLN A 127 2.33 13.61 13.82
CA GLN A 127 0.94 13.30 13.48
C GLN A 127 0.13 12.83 14.68
N GLY A 128 0.74 12.62 15.85
CA GLY A 128 0.12 12.01 17.02
C GLY A 128 -0.25 10.56 16.76
N PHE A 129 0.59 9.79 16.09
CA PHE A 129 0.43 8.35 15.86
C PHE A 129 0.92 7.54 17.08
N THR A 130 1.89 8.05 17.82
CA THR A 130 2.48 7.39 18.99
C THR A 130 1.88 7.89 20.31
N GLY A 131 2.21 7.22 21.41
CA GLY A 131 1.78 7.54 22.77
C GLY A 131 2.08 6.37 23.72
N THR A 132 2.45 6.66 24.97
CA THR A 132 2.77 5.62 25.98
C THR A 132 1.55 4.81 26.42
N ASP A 133 0.35 5.17 25.94
CA ASP A 133 -0.93 4.50 26.09
C ASP A 133 -1.38 3.76 24.82
N ARG A 134 -0.55 3.74 23.76
CA ARG A 134 -0.93 3.21 22.45
C ARG A 134 -0.34 1.84 22.14
N ASP A 135 -1.21 0.96 21.68
CA ASP A 135 -0.86 -0.31 21.07
C ASP A 135 -0.72 -0.14 19.55
N ILE A 136 0.45 -0.47 19.01
CA ILE A 136 0.80 -0.35 17.59
C ILE A 136 0.91 -1.76 16.97
N LEU A 137 0.29 -1.95 15.80
CA LEU A 137 0.55 -3.09 14.91
C LEU A 137 1.37 -2.59 13.71
N ASP A 138 2.50 -3.19 13.40
CA ASP A 138 3.27 -2.91 12.18
C ASP A 138 3.15 -4.07 11.18
N ILE A 139 2.56 -3.80 10.01
CA ILE A 139 2.32 -4.75 8.93
C ILE A 139 3.50 -4.70 7.97
N GLY A 140 4.28 -5.79 7.94
CA GLY A 140 5.53 -5.86 7.18
C GLY A 140 6.66 -5.13 7.90
N CYS A 141 6.90 -5.49 9.17
CA CYS A 141 7.91 -4.83 10.00
C CYS A 141 9.35 -5.02 9.50
N GLY A 142 9.56 -5.96 8.57
CA GLY A 142 10.85 -6.28 7.99
C GLY A 142 11.88 -6.59 9.06
N ILE A 143 12.97 -5.83 9.05
CA ILE A 143 14.09 -6.01 9.98
C ILE A 143 13.90 -5.30 11.34
N GLY A 144 12.70 -4.84 11.69
CA GLY A 144 12.41 -4.33 13.04
C GLY A 144 12.84 -2.89 13.31
N ARG A 145 12.92 -2.04 12.27
CA ARG A 145 13.49 -0.68 12.40
C ARG A 145 12.55 0.28 13.14
N PHE A 146 11.25 0.19 12.88
CA PHE A 146 10.25 1.05 13.51
C PHE A 146 9.89 0.59 14.92
N GLU A 147 9.88 -0.71 15.18
CA GLU A 147 9.72 -1.26 16.53
C GLU A 147 10.77 -0.71 17.46
N ARG A 148 12.04 -0.69 17.02
CA ARG A 148 13.12 -0.11 17.79
C ARG A 148 12.95 1.39 17.98
N ALA A 149 12.71 2.14 16.90
CA ALA A 149 12.61 3.60 16.94
C ALA A 149 11.43 4.07 17.81
N LEU A 150 10.27 3.42 17.68
CA LEU A 150 9.02 3.81 18.32
C LEU A 150 8.80 3.18 19.70
N SER A 151 9.62 2.20 20.11
CA SER A 151 9.46 1.49 21.40
C SER A 151 9.39 2.42 22.62
N HIS A 152 10.07 3.56 22.57
CA HIS A 152 10.07 4.54 23.65
C HIS A 152 8.76 5.34 23.77
N ALA A 153 7.96 5.37 22.70
CA ALA A 153 6.74 6.15 22.56
C ALA A 153 5.50 5.26 22.28
N ALA A 154 5.50 4.03 22.78
CA ALA A 154 4.40 3.09 22.62
C ALA A 154 4.17 2.30 23.92
N HIS A 155 2.91 1.99 24.23
CA HIS A 155 2.60 1.01 25.28
C HIS A 155 3.08 -0.38 24.87
N ARG A 156 2.74 -0.79 23.65
CA ARG A 156 3.11 -2.09 23.05
C ARG A 156 3.21 -1.96 21.53
N ILE A 157 4.17 -2.65 20.94
CA ILE A 157 4.30 -2.77 19.48
C ILE A 157 4.29 -4.25 19.12
N VAL A 158 3.44 -4.62 18.17
CA VAL A 158 3.44 -5.94 17.54
C VAL A 158 3.85 -5.77 16.08
N GLY A 159 5.02 -6.27 15.71
CA GLY A 159 5.48 -6.29 14.32
C GLY A 159 5.25 -7.66 13.69
N ILE A 160 4.67 -7.68 12.49
CA ILE A 160 4.46 -8.91 11.72
C ILE A 160 5.15 -8.84 10.36
N ASP A 161 5.70 -9.97 9.91
CA ASP A 161 6.30 -10.08 8.58
C ASP A 161 6.12 -11.50 8.00
N ILE A 162 6.07 -11.61 6.67
CA ILE A 162 5.93 -12.87 5.94
C ILE A 162 7.27 -13.63 5.85
N SER A 163 8.40 -12.92 5.96
CA SER A 163 9.74 -13.47 5.86
C SER A 163 10.27 -13.91 7.23
N PRO A 164 10.58 -15.21 7.40
CA PRO A 164 11.23 -15.69 8.62
C PRO A 164 12.60 -15.04 8.88
N GLU A 165 13.39 -14.75 7.83
CA GLU A 165 14.69 -14.10 8.02
C GLU A 165 14.52 -12.64 8.48
N MET A 166 13.55 -11.90 7.94
CA MET A 166 13.21 -10.55 8.41
C MET A 166 12.89 -10.57 9.91
N ILE A 167 12.01 -11.47 10.36
CA ILE A 167 11.67 -11.64 11.78
C ILE A 167 12.90 -12.02 12.62
N SER A 168 13.77 -12.87 12.08
CA SER A 168 15.04 -13.26 12.73
C SER A 168 15.93 -12.05 12.98
N VAL A 169 16.10 -11.19 11.97
CA VAL A 169 16.86 -9.92 12.07
C VAL A 169 16.18 -8.96 13.04
N ALA A 170 14.86 -8.77 12.92
CA ALA A 170 14.08 -7.88 13.78
C ALA A 170 14.23 -8.25 15.27
N ARG A 171 14.13 -9.54 15.60
CA ARG A 171 14.30 -10.02 16.98
C ARG A 171 15.69 -9.73 17.54
N ARG A 172 16.73 -9.81 16.70
CA ARG A 172 18.09 -9.40 17.11
C ARG A 172 18.17 -7.89 17.33
N ARG A 173 17.61 -7.08 16.42
CA ARG A 173 17.65 -5.61 16.49
C ARG A 173 16.90 -5.07 17.70
N CYS A 174 15.77 -5.68 18.05
CA CYS A 174 14.89 -5.31 19.15
C CYS A 174 15.18 -6.06 20.46
N ALA A 175 16.28 -6.81 20.53
CA ALA A 175 16.65 -7.55 21.73
C ALA A 175 16.74 -6.62 22.95
N GLY A 176 16.03 -6.97 24.03
CA GLY A 176 15.98 -6.19 25.28
C GLY A 176 14.82 -5.20 25.37
N LEU A 177 14.07 -4.97 24.29
CA LEU A 177 12.85 -4.16 24.32
C LEU A 177 11.69 -4.99 24.87
N ARG A 178 11.13 -4.59 26.02
CA ARG A 178 10.11 -5.38 26.74
C ARG A 178 8.70 -5.23 26.18
N ASN A 179 8.46 -4.19 25.39
CA ASN A 179 7.15 -3.84 24.83
C ASN A 179 7.06 -4.13 23.32
N VAL A 180 8.02 -4.85 22.75
CA VAL A 180 8.04 -5.23 21.34
C VAL A 180 7.82 -6.74 21.23
N ASP A 181 6.87 -7.13 20.38
CA ASP A 181 6.59 -8.52 20.03
C ASP A 181 6.66 -8.70 18.51
N LEU A 182 7.46 -9.66 18.06
CA LEU A 182 7.78 -9.86 16.64
C LEU A 182 7.39 -11.27 16.20
N ARG A 183 6.47 -11.35 15.22
CA ARG A 183 5.80 -12.60 14.84
C ARG A 183 5.81 -12.82 13.33
N PRO A 184 6.03 -14.06 12.86
CA PRO A 184 5.71 -14.39 11.46
C PRO A 184 4.20 -14.27 11.22
N THR A 185 3.79 -13.92 10.00
CA THR A 185 2.38 -13.91 9.56
C THR A 185 2.18 -14.72 8.28
N SER A 186 0.93 -15.14 8.03
CA SER A 186 0.53 -15.75 6.75
C SER A 186 0.64 -14.77 5.58
N GLY A 187 0.56 -13.46 5.84
CA GLY A 187 0.49 -12.41 4.82
C GLY A 187 -0.83 -12.37 4.06
N LEU A 188 -1.82 -13.17 4.45
CA LEU A 188 -3.12 -13.26 3.78
C LEU A 188 -4.21 -12.47 4.50
N ASP A 189 -4.11 -12.33 5.82
CA ASP A 189 -5.09 -11.65 6.68
C ASP A 189 -4.45 -11.27 8.03
N LEU A 190 -5.26 -10.72 8.94
CA LEU A 190 -4.90 -10.39 10.33
C LEU A 190 -5.76 -11.19 11.33
N ALA A 191 -6.13 -12.44 10.99
CA ALA A 191 -7.05 -13.25 11.78
C ALA A 191 -6.56 -13.56 13.21
N ASP A 192 -5.24 -13.52 13.43
CA ASP A 192 -4.61 -13.70 14.75
C ASP A 192 -4.91 -12.57 15.74
N PHE A 193 -5.49 -11.47 15.27
CA PHE A 193 -5.79 -10.28 16.08
C PHE A 193 -7.30 -10.09 16.26
N SER A 194 -7.70 -9.80 17.49
CA SER A 194 -9.10 -9.49 17.82
C SER A 194 -9.51 -8.12 17.29
N ASN A 195 -10.81 -7.91 17.16
CA ASN A 195 -11.37 -6.61 16.79
C ASN A 195 -10.97 -5.53 17.81
N ALA A 196 -10.80 -4.29 17.33
CA ALA A 196 -10.49 -3.12 18.16
C ALA A 196 -9.34 -3.33 19.17
N SER A 197 -8.27 -4.00 18.73
CA SER A 197 -7.12 -4.36 19.57
C SER A 197 -5.97 -3.36 19.50
N PHE A 198 -5.90 -2.51 18.48
CA PHE A 198 -4.80 -1.56 18.27
C PHE A 198 -5.29 -0.12 18.19
N ASP A 199 -4.52 0.80 18.77
CA ASP A 199 -4.73 2.24 18.60
C ASP A 199 -4.17 2.69 17.26
N CYS A 200 -3.10 2.06 16.79
CA CYS A 200 -2.40 2.46 15.58
C CYS A 200 -1.97 1.25 14.74
N VAL A 201 -2.14 1.35 13.41
CA VAL A 201 -1.65 0.36 12.45
C VAL A 201 -0.69 1.02 11.48
N LEU A 202 0.55 0.56 11.47
CA LEU A 202 1.62 1.04 10.62
C LEU A 202 1.83 0.07 9.46
N ALA A 203 2.14 0.61 8.29
CA ALA A 203 2.54 -0.17 7.13
C ALA A 203 3.51 0.67 6.30
N VAL A 204 4.82 0.45 6.48
CA VAL A 204 5.86 1.18 5.76
C VAL A 204 6.48 0.32 4.68
N ASP A 205 6.25 0.70 3.43
CA ASP A 205 6.71 0.01 2.23
C ASP A 205 6.19 -1.44 2.11
N SER A 206 5.11 -1.80 2.82
CA SER A 206 4.50 -3.14 2.75
C SER A 206 3.27 -3.21 1.82
N PHE A 207 2.51 -2.12 1.71
CA PHE A 207 1.36 -2.04 0.81
C PHE A 207 1.66 -2.27 -0.68
N PRO A 208 2.82 -1.91 -1.24
CA PRO A 208 3.10 -2.21 -2.65
C PRO A 208 3.04 -3.70 -2.95
N TYR A 209 3.42 -4.53 -1.98
CA TYR A 209 3.38 -5.99 -2.06
C TYR A 209 1.99 -6.56 -1.83
N LEU A 210 1.18 -5.93 -0.97
CA LEU A 210 -0.24 -6.26 -0.82
C LEU A 210 -1.05 -5.92 -2.07
N VAL A 211 -0.77 -4.78 -2.70
CA VAL A 211 -1.35 -4.40 -4.00
C VAL A 211 -0.93 -5.40 -5.07
N LEU A 212 0.35 -5.76 -5.14
CA LEU A 212 0.85 -6.77 -6.06
C LEU A 212 0.16 -8.13 -5.87
N ALA A 213 -0.04 -8.55 -4.62
CA ALA A 213 -0.72 -9.80 -4.28
C ALA A 213 -2.24 -9.75 -4.46
N GLY A 214 -2.85 -8.60 -4.75
CA GLY A 214 -4.30 -8.45 -4.84
C GLY A 214 -5.02 -8.43 -3.48
N LEU A 215 -4.30 -8.15 -2.40
CA LEU A 215 -4.79 -8.23 -1.01
C LEU A 215 -5.11 -6.86 -0.40
N ALA A 216 -4.90 -5.76 -1.11
CA ALA A 216 -5.09 -4.41 -0.58
C ALA A 216 -6.49 -4.19 0.01
N GLU A 217 -7.56 -4.60 -0.68
CA GLU A 217 -8.94 -4.44 -0.18
C GLU A 217 -9.19 -5.24 1.10
N ARG A 218 -8.78 -6.51 1.14
CA ARG A 218 -8.84 -7.33 2.35
C ARG A 218 -8.08 -6.70 3.50
N TYR A 219 -6.90 -6.12 3.26
CA TYR A 219 -6.14 -5.49 4.32
C TYR A 219 -6.78 -4.19 4.81
N PHE A 220 -7.50 -3.43 3.98
CA PHE A 220 -8.30 -2.30 4.47
C PHE A 220 -9.46 -2.76 5.37
N GLU A 221 -10.14 -3.86 5.01
CA GLU A 221 -11.15 -4.49 5.87
C GLU A 221 -10.56 -4.90 7.23
N GLU A 222 -9.43 -5.62 7.21
CA GLU A 222 -8.76 -6.11 8.40
C GLU A 222 -8.19 -4.98 9.27
N ILE A 223 -7.61 -3.94 8.66
CA ILE A 223 -7.13 -2.74 9.36
C ILE A 223 -8.31 -2.06 10.08
N SER A 224 -9.42 -1.84 9.40
CA SER A 224 -10.62 -1.26 10.00
C SER A 224 -11.14 -2.10 11.18
N ARG A 225 -11.11 -3.43 11.03
CA ARG A 225 -11.54 -4.38 12.07
C ARG A 225 -10.66 -4.34 13.32
N VAL A 226 -9.34 -4.34 13.17
CA VAL A 226 -8.39 -4.39 14.30
C VAL A 226 -8.17 -3.03 14.96
N LEU A 227 -8.46 -1.94 14.26
CA LEU A 227 -8.40 -0.59 14.82
C LEU A 227 -9.49 -0.33 15.86
N LYS A 228 -9.12 0.35 16.94
CA LYS A 228 -10.08 0.94 17.89
C LYS A 228 -10.86 2.09 17.20
N PRO A 229 -12.05 2.47 17.72
CA PRO A 229 -12.90 3.51 17.12
C PRO A 229 -12.26 4.90 16.93
N SER A 230 -11.16 5.20 17.62
CA SER A 230 -10.39 6.45 17.46
C SER A 230 -8.96 6.19 16.97
N GLY A 231 -8.72 4.99 16.44
CA GLY A 231 -7.42 4.54 15.99
C GLY A 231 -7.04 5.10 14.62
N ARG A 232 -5.74 4.99 14.30
CA ARG A 232 -5.14 5.56 13.09
C ARG A 232 -4.38 4.51 12.30
N ALA A 233 -4.43 4.59 10.98
CA ALA A 233 -3.56 3.79 10.11
C ALA A 233 -2.62 4.69 9.31
N ALA A 234 -1.33 4.39 9.30
CA ALA A 234 -0.33 5.07 8.49
C ALA A 234 0.15 4.12 7.39
N LEU A 235 -0.22 4.42 6.14
CA LEU A 235 0.21 3.68 4.96
C LEU A 235 1.28 4.52 4.27
N LEU A 236 2.53 4.12 4.42
CA LEU A 236 3.66 4.83 3.86
C LEU A 236 4.16 4.03 2.66
N ASN A 237 4.03 4.62 1.47
CA ASN A 237 4.15 4.01 0.16
C ASN A 237 3.06 2.98 -0.15
N TYR A 238 2.03 3.38 -0.91
CA TYR A 238 0.88 2.51 -1.21
C TYR A 238 1.15 1.51 -2.35
N SER A 239 1.80 1.94 -3.43
CA SER A 239 2.08 1.05 -4.56
C SER A 239 3.31 1.45 -5.36
N TYR A 240 3.88 0.50 -6.12
CA TYR A 240 4.93 0.77 -7.10
C TYR A 240 4.39 1.02 -8.52
N ARG A 241 3.08 1.27 -8.69
CA ARG A 241 2.46 1.53 -10.01
C ARG A 241 2.89 2.86 -10.63
N GLY A 242 3.57 3.72 -9.87
CA GLY A 242 4.06 5.00 -10.36
C GLY A 242 2.97 6.03 -10.67
N SER A 243 1.74 5.81 -10.21
CA SER A 243 0.59 6.70 -10.45
C SER A 243 -0.04 7.20 -9.16
N PRO A 244 0.41 8.35 -8.64
CA PRO A 244 -0.14 8.94 -7.41
C PRO A 244 -1.65 9.19 -7.49
N ALA A 245 -2.18 9.52 -8.67
CA ALA A 245 -3.61 9.73 -8.85
C ALA A 245 -4.43 8.45 -8.67
N LEU A 246 -3.93 7.31 -9.19
CA LEU A 246 -4.57 6.01 -8.98
C LEU A 246 -4.46 5.55 -7.53
N ASP A 247 -3.30 5.76 -6.90
CA ASP A 247 -3.11 5.41 -5.48
C ASP A 247 -4.06 6.19 -4.58
N ARG A 248 -4.19 7.51 -4.79
CA ARG A 248 -5.16 8.33 -4.04
C ARG A 248 -6.59 7.83 -4.26
N ALA A 249 -6.99 7.59 -5.51
CA ALA A 249 -8.33 7.10 -5.82
C ALA A 249 -8.64 5.75 -5.14
N ASP A 250 -7.69 4.81 -5.16
CA ASP A 250 -7.84 3.52 -4.49
C ASP A 250 -7.91 3.66 -2.98
N VAL A 251 -7.01 4.43 -2.36
CA VAL A 251 -6.99 4.63 -0.90
C VAL A 251 -8.28 5.30 -0.43
N HIS A 252 -8.78 6.33 -1.12
CA HIS A 252 -10.05 6.98 -0.78
C HIS A 252 -11.23 6.01 -0.88
N ARG A 253 -11.32 5.26 -1.99
CA ARG A 253 -12.40 4.27 -2.21
C ARG A 253 -12.40 3.19 -1.13
N LEU A 254 -11.24 2.62 -0.82
CA LEU A 254 -11.10 1.56 0.18
C LEU A 254 -11.30 2.09 1.60
N ALA A 255 -10.81 3.28 1.92
CA ALA A 255 -11.07 3.91 3.20
C ALA A 255 -12.59 4.14 3.41
N GLU A 256 -13.29 4.73 2.43
CA GLU A 256 -14.74 4.95 2.51
C GLU A 256 -15.51 3.62 2.66
N ALA A 257 -15.15 2.60 1.87
CA ALA A 257 -15.78 1.27 1.93
C ALA A 257 -15.66 0.60 3.30
N HIS A 258 -14.59 0.90 4.05
CA HIS A 258 -14.30 0.31 5.35
C HIS A 258 -14.40 1.32 6.51
N GLY A 259 -15.15 2.41 6.33
CA GLY A 259 -15.48 3.34 7.41
C GLY A 259 -14.30 4.12 7.97
N MET A 260 -13.28 4.39 7.16
CA MET A 260 -12.12 5.20 7.51
C MET A 260 -12.10 6.52 6.73
N GLN A 261 -11.46 7.55 7.29
CA GLN A 261 -11.29 8.85 6.65
C GLN A 261 -9.81 9.13 6.39
N VAL A 262 -9.50 9.67 5.21
CA VAL A 262 -8.14 10.09 4.83
C VAL A 262 -7.84 11.47 5.43
N MET A 263 -6.82 11.53 6.29
CA MET A 263 -6.32 12.74 6.95
C MET A 263 -5.11 13.34 6.23
N VAL A 264 -4.22 12.48 5.71
CA VAL A 264 -3.08 12.86 4.85
C VAL A 264 -3.23 12.09 3.55
N ASP A 265 -3.11 12.77 2.42
CA ASP A 265 -3.57 12.27 1.12
C ASP A 265 -2.44 12.21 0.09
N GLY A 266 -1.57 11.21 0.22
CA GLY A 266 -0.52 10.90 -0.76
C GLY A 266 0.60 11.93 -0.81
N GLU A 267 0.83 12.66 0.28
CA GLU A 267 1.89 13.66 0.40
C GLU A 267 3.28 13.03 0.42
N LYS A 268 4.35 13.80 0.15
CA LYS A 268 5.75 13.34 0.28
C LYS A 268 6.47 14.17 1.34
N PRO A 269 6.25 13.88 2.64
CA PRO A 269 6.76 14.72 3.72
C PRO A 269 8.23 14.49 4.05
N PHE A 270 8.88 13.50 3.43
CA PHE A 270 10.21 13.03 3.81
C PHE A 270 11.30 13.57 2.86
N LEU A 271 12.47 13.90 3.41
CA LEU A 271 13.64 14.34 2.65
C LEU A 271 14.57 13.17 2.30
N LEU A 272 14.64 12.17 3.18
CA LEU A 272 15.56 11.03 3.06
C LEU A 272 14.90 9.82 2.38
N TRP A 273 13.59 9.87 2.18
CA TRP A 273 12.79 8.83 1.53
C TRP A 273 11.74 9.46 0.62
N ASP A 274 11.36 8.78 -0.45
CA ASP A 274 10.52 9.35 -1.52
C ASP A 274 9.13 8.72 -1.62
N GLY A 275 8.77 7.90 -0.62
CA GLY A 275 7.44 7.30 -0.46
C GLY A 275 6.36 8.34 -0.17
N ASN A 276 5.15 8.04 -0.63
CA ASN A 276 3.98 8.85 -0.30
C ASN A 276 3.41 8.46 1.07
N ALA A 277 2.79 9.40 1.77
CA ALA A 277 2.19 9.20 3.07
C ALA A 277 0.67 9.28 2.96
N PHE A 278 -0.01 8.25 3.48
CA PHE A 278 -1.43 8.29 3.78
C PHE A 278 -1.62 8.08 5.28
N LEU A 279 -2.41 8.95 5.90
CA LEU A 279 -2.85 8.79 7.28
C LEU A 279 -4.36 8.66 7.28
N LEU A 280 -4.87 7.59 7.87
CA LEU A 280 -6.28 7.28 7.97
C LEU A 280 -6.71 7.31 9.44
N THR A 281 -7.95 7.65 9.70
CA THR A 281 -8.59 7.48 11.01
C THR A 281 -9.84 6.62 10.87
N ALA A 282 -10.11 5.77 11.85
CA ALA A 282 -11.43 5.16 11.98
C ALA A 282 -12.47 6.29 12.08
N SER A 283 -13.60 6.16 11.37
CA SER A 283 -14.73 7.08 11.55
C SER A 283 -15.33 6.82 12.92
N ASP A 284 -15.67 7.89 13.64
CA ASP A 284 -16.31 7.87 14.97
C ASP A 284 -17.74 7.29 14.98
N GLY A 285 -18.16 6.60 13.92
CA GLY A 285 -19.53 6.10 13.74
C GLY A 285 -20.58 7.19 13.49
N THR A 286 -20.21 8.47 13.37
CA THR A 286 -21.17 9.55 13.10
C THR A 286 -21.45 9.79 11.61
N LEU A 287 -20.75 9.08 10.71
CA LEU A 287 -21.14 9.00 9.31
C LEU A 287 -22.42 8.16 9.17
N ARG A 288 -23.57 8.83 9.25
CA ARG A 288 -24.84 8.28 8.77
C ARG A 288 -24.66 7.81 7.32
N PRO A 289 -25.28 6.69 6.90
CA PRO A 289 -25.44 6.40 5.49
C PRO A 289 -26.03 7.63 4.80
N LYS A 290 -25.39 8.11 3.74
CA LYS A 290 -25.95 9.17 2.89
C LYS A 290 -27.36 8.73 2.49
N ASP A 291 -28.37 9.50 2.90
CA ASP A 291 -29.73 9.37 2.40
C ASP A 291 -29.68 9.41 0.87
N CYS A 292 -29.95 8.27 0.24
CA CYS A 292 -30.26 8.19 -1.18
C CYS A 292 -31.65 8.79 -1.43
N SER A 293 -31.81 10.08 -1.18
CA SER A 293 -32.97 10.86 -1.59
C SER A 293 -32.49 12.06 -2.41
N GLY A 294 -32.05 11.79 -3.64
CA GLY A 294 -31.46 12.83 -4.47
C GLY A 294 -31.32 12.50 -5.96
N VAL A 295 -32.11 11.57 -6.49
CA VAL A 295 -32.28 11.46 -7.96
C VAL A 295 -33.76 11.25 -8.25
N LYS A 296 -34.51 12.36 -8.33
CA LYS A 296 -35.79 12.36 -9.04
C LYS A 296 -35.56 12.83 -10.47
N GLN A 297 -35.96 11.94 -11.37
CA GLN A 297 -36.02 12.01 -12.82
C GLN A 297 -36.41 13.38 -13.39
N ALA A 298 -35.66 13.79 -14.41
CA ALA A 298 -36.15 14.68 -15.44
C ALA A 298 -37.11 13.91 -16.37
N ARG A 299 -38.40 14.28 -16.35
CA ARG A 299 -39.28 14.48 -17.53
C ARG A 299 -40.76 14.44 -17.11
N ALA A 300 -41.40 15.60 -17.19
CA ALA A 300 -42.60 15.87 -17.98
C ALA A 300 -43.45 16.95 -17.30
N GLN A 301 -43.37 18.16 -17.84
CA GLN A 301 -44.36 19.20 -17.64
C GLN A 301 -45.62 18.82 -18.44
N SER A 302 -46.78 18.80 -17.78
CA SER A 302 -47.95 19.59 -18.20
C SER A 302 -49.10 19.32 -17.23
N GLU A 303 -49.58 20.40 -16.64
CA GLU A 303 -50.66 20.51 -15.67
C GLU A 303 -52.02 20.08 -16.23
N GLY A 304 -52.93 19.67 -15.33
CA GLY A 304 -54.36 19.64 -15.65
C GLY A 304 -55.22 18.84 -14.67
N GLY A 305 -55.92 19.55 -13.77
CA GLY A 305 -57.34 19.27 -13.49
C GLY A 305 -57.70 18.24 -12.41
N LEU A 306 -58.02 18.77 -11.22
CA LEU A 306 -59.32 18.67 -10.53
C LEU A 306 -60.09 17.32 -10.48
N ASP A 307 -60.36 16.94 -9.23
CA ASP A 307 -61.66 16.51 -8.68
C ASP A 307 -62.03 15.01 -8.62
N GLY A 308 -62.69 14.66 -7.51
CA GLY A 308 -63.73 13.62 -7.52
C GLY A 308 -63.47 12.27 -6.82
N ALA A 309 -64.13 12.10 -5.67
CA ALA A 309 -64.92 10.91 -5.29
C ALA A 309 -64.17 9.59 -4.93
N ARG A 310 -64.16 9.17 -3.65
CA ARG A 310 -65.19 8.47 -2.84
C ARG A 310 -65.04 6.94 -2.82
N ARG A 311 -65.16 6.44 -1.58
CA ARG A 311 -65.85 5.20 -1.13
C ARG A 311 -65.10 3.88 -1.30
N GLN A 312 -64.77 3.24 -0.16
CA GLN A 312 -65.55 2.17 0.53
C GLN A 312 -65.41 0.83 -0.21
N ASP A 313 -65.31 -0.34 0.40
CA ASP A 313 -65.43 -0.79 1.77
C ASP A 313 -65.00 -2.29 1.74
N ARG A 314 -64.51 -2.78 2.89
CA ARG A 314 -64.87 -4.07 3.51
C ARG A 314 -64.60 -5.41 2.79
N HIS A 315 -63.83 -6.25 3.48
CA HIS A 315 -64.27 -7.56 4.06
C HIS A 315 -64.22 -8.72 3.05
N HIS A 316 -63.93 -9.98 3.37
CA HIS A 316 -63.98 -10.78 4.59
C HIS A 316 -63.33 -12.14 4.26
N LEU A 317 -62.73 -12.80 5.27
CA LEU A 317 -62.82 -14.25 5.64
C LEU A 317 -62.72 -15.35 4.54
N CYS A 318 -62.26 -16.59 4.75
CA CYS A 318 -61.70 -17.40 5.85
C CYS A 318 -61.54 -18.84 5.29
N ARG A 319 -60.73 -19.69 5.95
CA ARG A 319 -60.72 -21.19 5.96
C ARG A 319 -60.16 -21.92 4.72
N GLN A 320 -59.03 -22.63 4.87
CA GLN A 320 -58.77 -23.99 5.42
C GLN A 320 -58.91 -25.12 4.39
N GLY A 321 -57.86 -25.93 4.26
CA GLY A 321 -57.89 -27.25 3.60
C GLY A 321 -56.50 -27.80 3.27
N LYS A 322 -56.16 -28.98 3.80
CA LYS A 322 -54.89 -29.73 3.65
C LYS A 322 -54.84 -30.54 2.35
N GLY A 323 -53.65 -30.88 1.86
CA GLY A 323 -53.41 -32.13 1.10
C GLY A 323 -52.39 -32.08 -0.05
N SER A 324 -51.21 -32.66 0.20
CA SER A 324 -50.28 -33.43 -0.66
C SER A 324 -50.16 -33.26 -2.19
N ASP A 325 -48.88 -33.31 -2.59
CA ASP A 325 -48.25 -33.81 -3.84
C ASP A 325 -48.10 -32.90 -5.08
N ALA A 326 -46.82 -32.59 -5.30
CA ALA A 326 -46.04 -32.55 -6.55
C ALA A 326 -46.69 -32.07 -7.85
N GLY A 327 -46.19 -30.94 -8.37
CA GLY A 327 -46.28 -30.64 -9.80
C GLY A 327 -46.20 -29.16 -10.16
N ALA A 328 -45.05 -28.77 -10.72
CA ALA A 328 -44.86 -27.68 -11.68
C ALA A 328 -44.88 -26.20 -11.22
N MET A 329 -44.03 -25.45 -11.93
CA MET A 329 -43.83 -23.99 -11.95
C MET A 329 -43.02 -23.45 -10.74
N THR A 330 -41.94 -22.68 -10.90
CA THR A 330 -41.68 -21.71 -11.96
C THR A 330 -40.17 -21.49 -12.09
N ILE A 331 -39.69 -21.62 -13.34
CA ILE A 331 -38.51 -20.95 -13.89
C ILE A 331 -38.65 -19.43 -13.65
N TRP A 332 -37.60 -18.65 -13.87
CA TRP A 332 -37.53 -17.17 -13.82
C TRP A 332 -36.99 -16.58 -12.51
N ALA A 333 -35.72 -16.85 -12.22
CA ALA A 333 -34.84 -15.88 -11.54
C ALA A 333 -33.33 -16.10 -11.76
N GLU A 334 -32.90 -16.90 -12.75
CA GLU A 334 -31.45 -17.17 -12.97
C GLU A 334 -30.83 -16.34 -14.10
N ASP A 335 -31.62 -15.79 -15.03
CA ASP A 335 -31.05 -15.08 -16.19
C ASP A 335 -30.51 -13.67 -15.89
N LYS A 336 -30.86 -13.04 -14.76
CA LYS A 336 -30.30 -11.72 -14.39
C LYS A 336 -29.02 -11.78 -13.54
N VAL A 337 -28.72 -12.93 -12.95
CA VAL A 337 -27.47 -13.10 -12.19
C VAL A 337 -26.34 -13.53 -13.13
N GLU A 338 -26.63 -14.37 -14.13
CA GLU A 338 -25.67 -14.81 -15.14
C GLU A 338 -25.25 -13.67 -16.10
N GLU A 339 -26.17 -12.78 -16.48
CA GLU A 339 -25.90 -11.66 -17.40
C GLU A 339 -25.09 -10.55 -16.72
N THR A 340 -25.34 -10.28 -15.43
CA THR A 340 -24.53 -9.34 -14.64
C THR A 340 -23.13 -9.90 -14.38
N ARG A 341 -22.99 -11.23 -14.21
CA ARG A 341 -21.68 -11.90 -14.05
C ARG A 341 -20.91 -11.96 -15.38
N LYS A 342 -21.60 -12.14 -16.52
CA LYS A 342 -20.98 -12.09 -17.86
C LYS A 342 -20.56 -10.68 -18.24
N LEU A 343 -21.36 -9.65 -17.95
CA LEU A 343 -20.99 -8.24 -18.15
C LEU A 343 -19.80 -7.83 -17.26
N HIS A 344 -19.73 -8.30 -16.02
CA HIS A 344 -18.58 -8.05 -15.14
C HIS A 344 -17.32 -8.79 -15.64
N THR A 345 -17.47 -9.99 -16.20
CA THR A 345 -16.36 -10.77 -16.77
C THR A 345 -15.89 -10.22 -18.12
N GLU A 346 -16.77 -9.62 -18.94
CA GLU A 346 -16.40 -8.96 -20.19
C GLU A 346 -15.82 -7.56 -19.99
N GLN A 347 -16.30 -6.78 -19.00
CA GLN A 347 -15.64 -5.51 -18.61
C GLN A 347 -14.29 -5.74 -17.93
N CYS A 348 -14.13 -6.77 -17.10
CA CYS A 348 -12.81 -7.14 -16.54
C CYS A 348 -11.87 -7.76 -17.59
N ARG A 349 -12.39 -8.40 -18.66
CA ARG A 349 -11.55 -8.88 -19.78
C ARG A 349 -11.03 -7.78 -20.70
N LEU A 350 -11.68 -6.61 -20.72
CA LEU A 350 -11.26 -5.46 -21.53
C LEU A 350 -10.27 -4.53 -20.82
N VAL A 351 -10.07 -4.70 -19.51
CA VAL A 351 -8.99 -4.07 -18.73
C VAL A 351 -8.07 -5.18 -18.24
N GLY A 352 -7.45 -5.89 -19.18
CA GLY A 352 -6.36 -6.79 -18.85
C GLY A 352 -5.25 -5.99 -18.19
N ASN A 353 -4.93 -6.32 -16.94
CA ASN A 353 -3.73 -5.88 -16.22
C ASN A 353 -2.48 -6.43 -16.91
N ARG A 354 -2.18 -5.92 -18.12
CA ARG A 354 -0.82 -5.89 -18.62
C ARG A 354 -0.15 -4.70 -17.96
N ILE A 355 0.54 -4.94 -16.86
CA ILE A 355 1.68 -4.10 -16.52
C ILE A 355 2.71 -4.43 -17.59
N ASN A 356 2.68 -3.68 -18.70
CA ASN A 356 3.70 -3.78 -19.74
C ASN A 356 5.04 -3.40 -19.11
N SER A 357 6.03 -4.26 -19.25
CA SER A 357 7.44 -4.04 -18.94
C SER A 357 8.07 -2.81 -19.65
N ASP A 358 7.30 -2.08 -20.46
CA ASP A 358 7.70 -0.86 -21.14
C ASP A 358 7.65 0.41 -20.26
N GLN A 359 7.14 0.34 -19.02
CA GLN A 359 7.05 1.52 -18.14
C GLN A 359 8.40 1.94 -17.51
N TYR A 360 9.49 1.25 -17.83
CA TYR A 360 10.86 1.76 -17.65
C TYR A 360 11.44 2.44 -18.91
N HIS A 361 10.75 2.40 -20.07
CA HIS A 361 11.24 2.91 -21.36
C HIS A 361 10.28 3.89 -22.06
N ALA A 362 9.56 4.74 -21.32
CA ALA A 362 8.82 5.86 -21.90
C ALA A 362 9.47 7.22 -21.54
N ALA A 363 10.70 7.42 -22.00
CA ALA A 363 11.33 8.74 -22.08
C ALA A 363 12.09 8.96 -23.41
N ASP A 364 11.84 8.16 -24.44
CA ASP A 364 12.32 8.43 -25.79
C ASP A 364 11.20 9.03 -26.63
N ARG A 365 10.98 10.34 -26.45
CA ARG A 365 10.50 11.26 -27.48
C ARG A 365 10.42 12.69 -26.94
N LEU A 366 11.57 13.30 -26.68
CA LEU A 366 11.73 14.75 -26.82
C LEU A 366 13.08 15.03 -27.49
N SER A 367 13.00 15.92 -28.47
CA SER A 367 13.99 16.42 -29.44
C SER A 367 15.47 16.19 -29.13
N GLN A 368 16.21 15.76 -30.17
CA GLN A 368 17.60 16.13 -30.37
C GLN A 368 17.75 17.64 -30.12
N ASP A 369 18.44 17.99 -29.03
CA ASP A 369 19.50 19.02 -28.93
C ASP A 369 19.99 19.15 -27.48
#